data_AF-A0A7Z9INK1-F1
#
_entry.id   AF-A0A7Z9INK1-F1
#
_cell.length_a   1.000
_cell.length_b   1.000
_cell.length_c   1.000
_cell.angle_alpha   90.00
_cell.angle_beta   90.00
_cell.angle_gamma   90.00
#
_symmetry.space_group_name_H-M   'P 1'
#
loop_
_entity.id
_entity.type
_entity.pdbx_description
1 polymer ?
#
loop_
_entity_poly.entity_id
_entity_poly.type
_entity_poly.pdbx_seq_one_letter_code
_entity_poly.pdbx_strand_id
1 'polypeptide(L)'
;MTGEPKLIYTISVYHNPTGATINLERRKRIVEISNKYQIPIVENESYADFHIDGPQLPPAMIGLDADDGVMHISAFTKLMGCGLRL
;
A
#
# COMPACT_ATOMS: atom_id res chain seq x y z
N MET A 1 9.40 -12.26 -24.92
CA MET A 1 8.83 -12.64 -23.61
C MET A 1 7.96 -11.49 -23.13
N THR A 2 6.66 -11.50 -23.38
CA THR A 2 5.73 -10.53 -22.78
C THR A 2 4.95 -11.28 -21.70
N GLY A 3 5.47 -11.25 -20.48
CA GLY A 3 4.80 -11.84 -19.32
C GLY A 3 3.73 -10.89 -18.80
N GLU A 4 2.54 -11.40 -18.53
CA GLU A 4 1.52 -10.65 -17.81
C GLU A 4 2.00 -10.35 -16.38
N PRO A 5 1.79 -9.12 -15.86
CA PRO A 5 2.16 -8.78 -14.48
C PRO A 5 1.48 -9.72 -13.49
N LYS A 6 2.23 -10.17 -12.48
CA LYS A 6 1.72 -11.12 -11.47
C LYS A 6 1.19 -10.44 -10.22
N LEU A 7 1.63 -9.21 -9.94
CA LEU A 7 1.19 -8.40 -8.81
C LEU A 7 1.54 -6.93 -9.02
N ILE A 8 0.86 -6.07 -8.28
CA ILE A 8 1.23 -4.67 -8.06
C ILE A 8 1.81 -4.57 -6.66
N TYR A 9 3.06 -4.12 -6.53
CA TYR A 9 3.66 -3.81 -5.22
C TYR A 9 3.74 -2.29 -5.06
N THR A 10 3.33 -1.78 -3.90
CA THR A 10 3.48 -0.35 -3.62
C THR A 10 3.65 -0.06 -2.13
N ILE A 11 4.42 0.98 -1.83
CA ILE A 11 4.44 1.61 -0.51
C ILE A 11 3.57 2.87 -0.62
N SER A 12 2.32 2.80 -0.15
CA SER A 12 1.31 3.82 -0.43
C SER A 12 1.37 5.04 0.48
N VAL A 13 2.12 4.96 1.57
CA VAL A 13 2.39 6.06 2.53
C VAL A 13 3.89 6.19 2.74
N TYR A 14 4.41 7.42 2.60
CA TYR A 14 5.83 7.75 2.76
C TYR A 14 6.78 6.83 1.98
N HIS A 15 6.49 6.68 0.68
CA HIS A 15 7.14 5.74 -0.23
C HIS A 15 8.67 5.80 -0.13
N ASN A 16 9.34 4.67 0.07
CA ASN A 16 10.80 4.60 0.03
C ASN A 16 11.27 4.40 -1.43
N PRO A 17 12.11 5.30 -2.02
CA PRO A 17 12.88 6.37 -1.38
C PRO A 17 12.32 7.79 -1.54
N THR A 18 11.19 7.96 -2.24
CA THR A 18 10.71 9.27 -2.71
C THR A 18 9.98 10.11 -1.65
N GLY A 19 9.59 9.52 -0.52
CA GLY A 19 8.75 10.13 0.51
C GLY A 19 7.28 10.36 0.11
N ALA A 20 6.88 9.98 -1.09
CA ALA A 20 5.55 10.29 -1.62
C ALA A 20 4.43 9.49 -0.94
N THR A 21 3.26 10.11 -0.76
CA THR A 21 2.03 9.44 -0.31
C THR A 21 1.00 9.48 -1.42
N ILE A 22 0.40 8.33 -1.73
CA ILE A 22 -0.60 8.18 -2.78
C ILE A 22 -1.94 8.74 -2.27
N ASN A 23 -2.50 9.71 -3.00
CA ASN A 23 -3.81 10.28 -2.67
C ASN A 23 -4.97 9.29 -2.91
N LEU A 24 -6.16 9.62 -2.38
CA LEU A 24 -7.33 8.74 -2.44
C LEU A 24 -7.76 8.41 -3.87
N GLU A 25 -7.78 9.39 -4.78
CA GLU A 25 -8.20 9.14 -6.17
C GLU A 25 -7.28 8.15 -6.88
N ARG A 26 -5.96 8.28 -6.67
CA ARG A 26 -4.99 7.37 -7.25
C ARG A 26 -5.04 5.98 -6.63
N ARG A 27 -5.32 5.86 -5.32
CA ARG A 27 -5.57 4.56 -4.67
C ARG A 27 -6.77 3.85 -5.29
N LYS A 28 -7.90 4.54 -5.43
CA LYS A 28 -9.10 3.99 -6.11
C LYS A 28 -8.79 3.55 -7.53
N ARG A 29 -8.04 4.35 -8.29
CA ARG A 29 -7.65 3.99 -9.65
C ARG A 29 -6.74 2.76 -9.73
N ILE A 30 -5.86 2.56 -8.75
CA ILE A 30 -5.02 1.36 -8.67
C ILE A 30 -5.89 0.13 -8.40
N VAL A 31 -6.84 0.21 -7.46
CA VAL A 31 -7.81 -0.85 -7.18
C VAL A 31 -8.66 -1.17 -8.42
N GLU A 32 -9.17 -0.18 -9.14
CA GLU A 32 -9.91 -0.40 -10.40
C GLU A 32 -9.08 -1.17 -11.44
N ILE A 33 -7.78 -0.85 -11.56
CA ILE A 33 -6.88 -1.55 -12.48
C ILE A 33 -6.64 -2.99 -12.02
N SER A 34 -6.37 -3.19 -10.72
CA SER A 34 -6.26 -4.52 -10.11
C SER A 34 -7.47 -5.38 -10.46
N ASN A 35 -8.68 -4.88 -10.21
CA ASN A 35 -9.91 -5.64 -10.39
C ASN A 35 -10.22 -5.87 -11.87
N LYS A 36 -9.94 -4.89 -12.74
CA LYS A 36 -10.12 -5.03 -14.19
C LYS A 36 -9.22 -6.13 -14.79
N TYR A 37 -7.97 -6.22 -14.34
CA TYR A 37 -6.98 -7.13 -14.91
C TYR A 37 -6.73 -8.38 -14.06
N GLN A 38 -7.43 -8.51 -12.93
CA GLN A 38 -7.27 -9.61 -11.97
C GLN A 38 -5.81 -9.75 -11.50
N ILE A 39 -5.17 -8.61 -11.20
CA ILE A 39 -3.78 -8.53 -10.74
C ILE A 39 -3.79 -8.15 -9.26
N PRO A 40 -3.34 -9.03 -8.34
CA PRO A 40 -3.38 -8.74 -6.92
C PRO A 40 -2.47 -7.57 -6.53
N ILE A 41 -2.87 -6.83 -5.50
CA ILE A 41 -2.08 -5.74 -4.93
C ILE A 41 -1.43 -6.22 -3.64
N VAL A 42 -0.13 -5.96 -3.49
CA VAL A 42 0.59 -6.00 -2.21
C VAL A 42 0.85 -4.56 -1.79
N GLU A 43 0.05 -4.08 -0.86
CA GLU A 43 0.19 -2.75 -0.27
C GLU A 43 1.04 -2.83 0.98
N ASN A 44 2.18 -2.12 0.99
CA ASN A 44 3.01 -2.01 2.18
C ASN A 44 2.88 -0.65 2.86
N GLU A 45 2.29 -0.63 4.05
CA GLU A 45 2.14 0.58 4.86
C GLU A 45 2.98 0.52 6.16
N SER A 46 4.18 -0.06 6.09
CA SER A 46 5.13 -0.11 7.23
C SER A 46 5.48 1.26 7.84
N TYR A 47 5.18 2.35 7.14
CA TYR A 47 5.48 3.72 7.56
C TYR A 47 4.22 4.52 7.95
N ALA A 48 3.01 3.99 7.77
CA ALA A 48 1.78 4.77 7.98
C ALA A 48 1.63 5.22 9.45
N ASP A 49 2.07 4.39 10.40
CA ASP A 49 2.02 4.69 11.84
C ASP A 49 2.95 5.86 12.26
N PHE A 50 3.82 6.35 11.37
CA PHE A 50 4.65 7.55 11.62
C PHE A 50 3.95 8.86 11.28
N HIS A 51 2.67 8.83 10.93
CA HIS A 51 1.93 10.06 10.68
C HIS A 51 1.74 10.85 11.99
N ILE A 52 2.53 11.92 12.16
CA ILE A 52 2.48 12.78 13.35
C ILE A 52 1.60 14.00 13.08
N ASP A 53 1.77 14.64 11.93
CA ASP A 53 1.11 15.87 11.54
C ASP A 53 0.77 15.92 10.03
N GLY A 54 -0.04 16.91 9.67
CA GLY A 54 -0.49 17.14 8.29
C GLY A 54 -1.91 16.62 8.01
N PRO A 55 -2.28 16.55 6.72
CA PRO A 55 -3.60 16.07 6.32
C PRO A 55 -3.78 14.59 6.67
N GLN A 56 -5.01 14.23 7.06
CA GLN A 56 -5.40 12.84 7.32
C GLN A 56 -4.98 11.93 6.15
N LEU A 57 -4.29 10.84 6.48
CA LEU A 57 -3.92 9.83 5.50
C LEU A 57 -5.18 9.19 4.87
N PRO A 58 -5.17 8.92 3.55
CA PRO A 58 -6.22 8.12 2.93
C PRO A 58 -6.28 6.72 3.55
N PRO A 59 -7.45 6.05 3.53
CA PRO A 59 -7.54 4.66 3.94
C PRO A 59 -6.62 3.76 3.09
N ALA A 60 -6.11 2.70 3.73
CA ALA A 60 -5.43 1.59 3.07
C ALA A 60 -6.30 1.02 1.93
N MET A 61 -5.69 0.57 0.84
CA MET A 61 -6.40 0.03 -0.31
C MET A 61 -7.21 -1.23 0.03
N ILE A 62 -6.82 -1.99 1.07
CA ILE A 62 -7.62 -3.12 1.56
C ILE A 62 -9.01 -2.69 2.06
N GLY A 63 -9.16 -1.46 2.55
CA GLY A 63 -10.45 -0.89 2.94
C GLY A 63 -11.22 -0.24 1.78
N LEU A 64 -10.64 -0.20 0.58
CA LEU A 64 -11.24 0.37 -0.63
C LEU A 64 -11.65 -0.70 -1.65
N ASP A 65 -11.13 -1.91 -1.51
CA ASP A 65 -11.35 -3.02 -2.43
C ASP A 65 -12.53 -3.89 -1.97
N ALA A 66 -13.44 -4.18 -2.90
CA ALA A 66 -14.61 -5.03 -2.68
C ALA A 66 -14.40 -6.46 -3.21
N ASP A 67 -13.35 -6.71 -3.99
CA ASP A 67 -13.10 -7.98 -4.68
C ASP A 67 -11.97 -8.80 -4.03
N ASP A 68 -11.57 -8.45 -2.80
CA ASP A 68 -10.54 -9.14 -2.00
C ASP A 68 -9.19 -9.37 -2.73
N GLY A 69 -8.82 -8.48 -3.65
CA GLY A 69 -7.57 -8.49 -4.42
C GLY A 69 -6.38 -7.80 -3.75
N VAL A 70 -6.59 -7.12 -2.61
CA VAL A 70 -5.54 -6.39 -1.88
C VAL A 70 -5.04 -7.17 -0.66
N MET A 71 -3.74 -7.45 -0.63
CA MET A 71 -3.00 -7.87 0.55
C MET A 71 -2.32 -6.67 1.21
N HIS A 72 -2.65 -6.40 2.47
CA HIS A 72 -2.01 -5.36 3.26
C HIS A 72 -0.89 -5.93 4.13
N ILE A 73 0.28 -5.28 4.10
CA ILE A 73 1.46 -5.64 4.88
C ILE A 73 1.92 -4.42 5.69
N SER A 74 2.17 -4.64 6.98
CA SER A 74 2.86 -3.69 7.85
C SER A 74 3.97 -4.39 8.63
N ALA A 75 4.76 -3.63 9.39
CA ALA A 75 5.84 -4.14 10.21
C ALA A 75 6.08 -3.24 11.43
N PHE A 76 6.32 -3.84 12.59
CA PHE A 76 6.63 -3.08 13.81
C PHE A 76 8.09 -2.64 13.88
N THR A 77 8.93 -3.18 13.00
CA THR A 77 10.38 -2.92 12.91
C THR A 77 10.75 -1.43 13.02
N LYS A 78 9.94 -0.54 12.43
CA LYS A 78 10.27 0.89 12.37
C LYS A 78 9.71 1.63 13.59
N LEU A 79 8.56 1.21 14.10
CA LEU A 79 7.92 1.84 15.26
C LEU A 79 8.54 1.40 16.60
N MET A 80 8.77 0.09 16.76
CA MET A 80 9.22 -0.52 18.03
C MET A 80 10.68 -1.02 17.99
N GLY A 81 11.32 -0.99 16.83
CA GLY A 81 12.72 -1.36 16.66
C GLY A 81 12.93 -2.70 15.94
N CYS A 82 14.04 -2.79 15.19
CA CYS A 82 14.29 -3.89 14.26
C CYS A 82 14.48 -5.27 14.89
N GLY A 83 14.76 -5.33 16.21
CA GLY A 83 14.98 -6.58 16.92
C GLY A 83 13.73 -7.43 17.12
N LEU A 84 12.53 -6.82 16.98
CA LEU A 84 11.26 -7.49 17.29
C LEU A 84 10.91 -8.60 16.28
N ARG A 85 11.28 -8.43 15.00
CA ARG A 85 10.99 -9.36 13.90
C ARG A 85 9.49 -9.70 13.77
N LEU A 86 8.65 -8.69 13.96
CA LEU A 86 7.20 -8.72 13.79
C LEU A 86 6.73 -7.63 12.82
#